data_AF-A0A553K4Z1-F1
#
_entry.id   AF-A0A553K4Z1-F1
#
_cell.length_a   1.000
_cell.length_b   1.000
_cell.length_c   1.000
_cell.angle_alpha   90.00
_cell.angle_beta   90.00
_cell.angle_gamma   90.00
#
_symmetry.space_group_name_H-M   'P 1'
#
loop_
_entity.id
_entity.type
_entity.pdbx_description
1 polymer ?
#
loop_
_entity_poly.entity_id
_entity_poly.type
_entity_poly.pdbx_seq_one_letter_code
_entity_poly.pdbx_strand_id
1 'polypeptide(L)'
;MDDIFSLVTEPEGAFAWQEEALCAQTDPEAFFPEKGGSTREAKKVCQGCTVKTECLEYALANDERFGIWGGLSERERRKLKRAAG
;
A
#
# COMPACT_ATOMS: atom_id res chain seq x y z
N MET A 1 21.73 20.98 -29.35
CA MET A 1 21.28 21.58 -28.09
C MET A 1 19.84 21.99 -28.33
N ASP A 2 18.80 21.28 -27.91
CA ASP A 2 18.67 20.31 -26.81
C ASP A 2 17.58 19.27 -27.17
N ASP A 3 18.01 18.08 -27.59
CA ASP A 3 17.17 16.95 -28.00
C ASP A 3 17.23 15.83 -26.93
N ILE A 4 17.19 16.23 -25.66
CA ILE A 4 17.34 15.33 -24.49
C ILE A 4 16.07 15.28 -23.63
N PHE A 5 15.15 16.26 -23.75
CA PHE A 5 14.02 16.36 -22.82
C PHE A 5 12.80 15.48 -23.20
N SER A 6 12.74 14.95 -24.43
CA SER A 6 11.60 14.15 -24.90
C SER A 6 11.79 12.63 -24.73
N LEU A 7 12.96 12.17 -24.25
CA LEU A 7 13.28 10.76 -24.02
C LEU A 7 13.44 10.41 -22.53
N VAL A 8 12.98 11.26 -21.61
CA VAL A 8 12.67 10.81 -20.25
C VAL A 8 11.35 10.05 -20.30
N THR A 9 11.50 8.82 -20.80
CA THR A 9 10.64 7.66 -20.65
C THR A 9 10.01 7.57 -19.25
N GLU A 10 8.67 7.50 -19.16
CA GLU A 10 7.90 6.29 -18.76
C GLU A 10 7.53 6.24 -17.25
N PRO A 11 6.49 5.48 -16.90
CA PRO A 11 5.16 5.95 -16.53
C PRO A 11 5.10 6.64 -15.15
N GLU A 12 4.99 7.97 -15.09
CA GLU A 12 4.74 8.72 -13.84
C GLU A 12 3.34 8.49 -13.22
N GLY A 13 2.62 7.43 -13.62
CA GLY A 13 1.25 7.16 -13.19
C GLY A 13 1.06 5.94 -12.29
N ALA A 14 2.00 4.99 -12.27
CA ALA A 14 1.77 3.70 -11.59
C ALA A 14 1.96 3.76 -10.05
N PHE A 15 2.75 4.72 -9.58
CA PHE A 15 3.12 4.85 -8.16
C PHE A 15 2.82 6.22 -7.55
N ALA A 16 2.16 7.13 -8.27
CA ALA A 16 1.84 8.47 -7.77
C ALA A 16 1.08 8.44 -6.43
N TRP A 17 0.18 7.46 -6.26
CA TRP A 17 -0.56 7.27 -5.01
C TRP A 17 0.35 6.90 -3.82
N GLN A 18 1.52 6.30 -4.04
CA GLN A 18 2.44 5.95 -2.96
C GLN A 18 3.06 7.20 -2.30
N GLU A 19 3.22 8.28 -3.06
CA GLU A 19 3.76 9.55 -2.55
C GLU A 19 2.79 10.24 -1.58
N GLU A 20 1.49 10.02 -1.75
CA GLU A 20 0.45 10.55 -0.87
C GLU A 20 0.13 9.62 0.31
N ALA A 21 0.82 8.49 0.44
CA ALA A 21 0.54 7.51 1.47
C ALA A 21 0.98 8.01 2.87
N LEU A 22 0.01 8.17 3.77
CA LEU A 22 0.29 8.60 5.16
C LEU A 22 1.25 7.66 5.90
N CYS A 23 1.31 6.37 5.53
CA CYS A 23 2.21 5.42 6.18
C CYS A 23 3.70 5.80 6.04
N ALA A 24 4.08 6.50 4.96
CA ALA A 24 5.45 6.98 4.76
C ALA A 24 5.88 8.04 5.79
N GLN A 25 4.92 8.65 6.50
CA GLN A 25 5.16 9.65 7.54
C GLN A 25 5.08 9.06 8.96
N THR A 26 4.99 7.74 9.08
CA THR A 26 4.84 7.02 10.35
C THR A 26 5.90 5.93 10.48
N ASP A 27 5.96 5.27 11.64
CA ASP A 27 6.89 4.16 11.85
C ASP A 27 6.57 2.97 10.91
N PRO A 28 7.49 2.58 10.01
CA PRO A 28 7.28 1.45 9.11
C PRO A 28 7.15 0.11 9.85
N GLU A 29 7.72 -0.04 11.05
CA GLU A 29 7.62 -1.30 11.81
C GLU A 29 6.18 -1.61 12.21
N ALA A 30 5.35 -0.59 12.43
CA ALA A 30 3.93 -0.76 12.73
C ALA A 30 3.17 -1.47 11.58
N PHE A 31 3.63 -1.31 10.34
CA PHE A 31 3.02 -1.90 9.14
C PHE A 31 3.54 -3.30 8.85
N PHE A 32 4.67 -3.70 9.43
CA PHE A 32 5.27 -5.03 9.31
C PHE A 32 5.44 -5.68 10.69
N PRO A 33 4.34 -5.94 11.42
CA PRO A 33 4.43 -6.49 12.77
C PRO A 33 5.01 -7.91 12.75
N GLU A 34 5.85 -8.21 13.75
CA GLU A 34 6.31 -9.57 14.01
C GLU A 34 5.14 -10.52 14.37
N LYS A 35 5.42 -11.83 14.44
CA LYS A 35 4.41 -12.83 14.82
C LYS A 35 3.81 -12.49 16.20
N GLY A 36 2.53 -12.12 16.21
CA GLY A 36 1.81 -11.75 17.44
C GLY A 36 1.83 -10.25 17.76
N GLY A 37 2.51 -9.44 16.94
CA GLY A 37 2.51 -7.98 17.05
C GLY A 37 1.13 -7.37 16.78
N SER A 38 0.94 -6.15 17.31
CA SER A 38 -0.31 -5.41 17.16
C SER A 38 -0.44 -4.85 15.75
N THR A 39 -1.60 -5.06 15.11
CA THR A 39 -1.96 -4.42 13.83
C THR A 39 -2.78 -3.15 14.02
N ARG A 40 -3.11 -2.80 15.26
CA ARG A 40 -4.10 -1.75 15.58
C ARG A 40 -3.63 -0.36 15.16
N GLU A 41 -2.34 -0.08 15.35
CA GLU A 41 -1.76 1.23 15.05
C GLU A 41 -1.70 1.49 13.55
N ALA A 42 -1.12 0.58 12.77
CA ALA A 42 -1.11 0.68 11.31
C ALA A 42 -2.52 0.81 10.72
N LYS A 43 -3.49 0.04 11.24
CA LYS A 43 -4.89 0.16 10.80
C LYS A 43 -5.48 1.55 11.07
N LYS A 44 -5.15 2.17 12.21
CA LYS A 44 -5.60 3.52 12.54
C LYS A 44 -5.02 4.55 11.57
N VAL A 45 -3.74 4.41 11.20
CA VAL A 45 -3.12 5.27 10.18
C VAL A 45 -3.80 5.08 8.82
N CYS A 46 -4.03 3.83 8.39
CA CYS A 46 -4.72 3.55 7.12
C CYS A 46 -6.14 4.13 7.06
N GLN A 47 -6.84 4.27 8.19
CA GLN A 47 -8.20 4.86 8.20
C GLN A 47 -8.22 6.33 7.80
N GLY A 48 -7.15 7.08 8.10
CA GLY A 48 -6.99 8.48 7.69
C GLY A 48 -6.33 8.65 6.32
N CYS A 49 -5.84 7.58 5.70
CA CYS A 49 -5.10 7.63 4.45
C CYS A 49 -6.05 7.81 3.26
N THR A 50 -5.78 8.81 2.41
CA THR A 50 -6.57 9.11 1.20
C THR A 50 -6.43 8.01 0.15
N VAL A 51 -5.21 7.49 -0.02
CA VAL A 51 -4.85 6.46 -1.02
C VAL A 51 -5.09 5.02 -0.55
N LYS A 52 -5.94 4.82 0.47
CA LYS A 52 -6.14 3.49 1.07
C LYS A 52 -6.73 2.48 0.08
N THR A 53 -7.54 2.94 -0.87
CA THR A 53 -8.25 2.09 -1.84
C THR A 53 -7.27 1.57 -2.87
N GLU A 54 -6.49 2.47 -3.48
CA GLU A 54 -5.42 2.20 -4.43
C GLU A 54 -4.36 1.29 -3.81
N CYS A 55 -3.99 1.55 -2.56
CA CYS A 55 -3.08 0.71 -1.78
C CYS A 55 -3.62 -0.72 -1.60
N LEU A 56 -4.91 -0.88 -1.33
CA LEU A 56 -5.53 -2.19 -1.19
C LEU A 56 -5.60 -2.93 -2.52
N GLU A 57 -6.02 -2.25 -3.58
CA GLU A 57 -6.11 -2.83 -4.93
C GLU A 57 -4.75 -3.30 -5.42
N TYR A 58 -3.70 -2.48 -5.21
CA TYR A 58 -2.33 -2.85 -5.48
C TYR A 58 -1.92 -4.13 -4.72
N ALA A 59 -2.20 -4.20 -3.42
CA ALA A 59 -1.85 -5.36 -2.61
C ALA A 59 -2.59 -6.63 -3.03
N LEU A 60 -3.84 -6.52 -3.51
CA LEU A 60 -4.62 -7.65 -4.01
C LEU A 60 -4.14 -8.12 -5.38
N ALA A 61 -3.81 -7.17 -6.27
CA ALA A 61 -3.31 -7.44 -7.61
C ALA A 61 -1.91 -8.09 -7.60
N ASN A 62 -1.03 -7.64 -6.70
CA ASN A 62 0.35 -8.14 -6.57
C ASN A 62 0.49 -9.31 -5.59
N ASP A 63 -0.62 -9.78 -5.00
CA ASP A 63 -0.63 -10.84 -3.99
C ASP A 63 0.32 -10.56 -2.81
N GLU A 64 0.35 -9.31 -2.34
CA GLU A 64 1.25 -8.88 -1.26
C GLU A 64 1.02 -9.72 0.00
N ARG A 65 2.09 -10.38 0.47
CA ARG A 65 2.00 -11.45 1.49
C ARG A 65 2.32 -10.99 2.90
N PHE A 66 2.90 -9.81 3.04
CA PHE A 66 3.34 -9.31 4.33
C PHE A 66 2.74 -7.95 4.63
N GLY A 67 2.72 -7.59 5.90
CA GLY A 67 2.31 -6.30 6.39
C GLY A 67 0.83 -5.91 6.19
N ILE A 68 0.57 -4.66 6.53
CA ILE A 68 -0.75 -4.01 6.49
C ILE A 68 -0.84 -3.14 5.24
N TRP A 69 -1.84 -3.43 4.41
CA TRP A 69 -2.09 -2.71 3.15
C TRP A 69 -3.55 -2.29 3.11
N GLY A 70 -3.82 -1.02 2.80
CA GLY A 70 -5.18 -0.48 2.76
C GLY A 70 -6.00 -0.71 4.04
N GLY A 71 -5.32 -0.79 5.20
CA GLY A 71 -5.95 -1.08 6.49
C GLY A 71 -6.30 -2.55 6.74
N LEU A 72 -5.81 -3.47 5.92
CA LEU A 72 -6.06 -4.91 6.03
C LEU A 72 -4.75 -5.67 6.20
N SER A 73 -4.75 -6.65 7.11
CA SER A 73 -3.70 -7.66 7.23
C SER A 73 -3.76 -8.68 6.10
N GLU A 74 -2.66 -9.41 5.87
CA GLU A 74 -2.62 -10.52 4.90
C GLU A 74 -3.79 -11.49 5.09
N ARG A 75 -4.09 -11.86 6.34
CA ARG A 75 -5.20 -12.77 6.65
C ARG A 75 -6.56 -12.20 6.26
N GLU A 76 -6.75 -10.88 6.41
CA GLU A 76 -7.99 -10.20 6.01
C GLU A 76 -8.08 -10.05 4.49
N ARG A 77 -6.98 -9.69 3.81
CA ARG A 77 -6.92 -9.64 2.34
C ARG A 77 -7.23 -11.00 1.72
N ARG A 78 -6.71 -12.09 2.29
CA ARG A 78 -7.04 -13.46 1.85
C ARG A 78 -8.52 -13.80 2.03
N LYS A 79 -9.15 -13.37 3.12
CA LYS A 79 -10.59 -13.55 3.32
C LYS A 79 -11.39 -12.75 2.30
N LEU A 80 -10.99 -11.51 2.02
CA LEU A 80 -11.62 -10.65 1.02
C LEU A 80 -11.55 -11.28 -0.38
N LYS A 81 -10.36 -11.73 -0.81
CA LYS A 81 -10.14 -12.39 -2.11
C LYS A 81 -10.99 -13.65 -2.29
N ARG A 82 -11.22 -14.40 -1.20
CA ARG A 82 -12.10 -15.58 -1.19
C ARG A 82 -13.60 -15.26 -1.20
N ALA A 83 -14.00 -14.09 -0.72
CA ALA A 83 -15.40 -13.67 -0.70
C ALA A 83 -15.82 -13.01 -2.02
N ALA A 84 -14.87 -12.47 -2.78
CA ALA A 84 -15.09 -11.80 -4.05
C ALA A 84 -15.09 -12.75 -5.28
N GLY A 85 -14.72 -14.02 -5.09
CA GLY A 85 -14.76 -15.07 -6.12
C GLY A 85 -15.80 -16.13 -5.77
#